data_AF-A0A1F5ZA47-F1
#
_entry.id   AF-A0A1F5ZA47-F1
#
_cell.length_a   1.000
_cell.length_b   1.000
_cell.length_c   1.000
_cell.angle_alpha   90.00
_cell.angle_beta   90.00
_cell.angle_gamma   90.00
#
_symmetry.space_group_name_H-M   'P 1'
#
loop_
_entity.id
_entity.type
_entity.pdbx_description
1 polymer ?
#
loop_
_entity_poly.entity_id
_entity_poly.type
_entity_poly.pdbx_seq_one_letter_code
_entity_poly.pdbx_strand_id
1 'polypeptide(L)'
;MNAQPLQTRTLTQKEQLSAAGVWSMLGLFGLLLGLTLIGRVDYRGLLSNFGQFLIGNVEGVIDGRSETLISAVITITALILVYLAVSLMVGSIVSRGVKSYDMQSLDWILDKGPLVIFAVIAGEELFARGLFLGIFTNWLTGEKWYWILFMVANGLWAGIHLYNFKNPSERKIWVVLPQFVGGFFYAYIMRRYGLTAAIGAHFLYDAVLFAGRKEKMPRTLVITVPYYLVIGVVAWAIAYFNNIHLGDLKIWLDGITVPIVGYTWWSYFLVFVGVEVSVELIASILLLDPPDYSLDRFRLMIRNGVTGIAVQMALSSLIVTGFVFFLIWVSGLFTDNLAVTLLFLTAVLTLAKQTTSGSALTRCTIIYLPQMFLMVSAFILLGFWPTFWLLVAFEVVQFIPQLAEAVLTQEN
;
A
#
# COMPACT_ATOMS: atom_id res chain seq x y z
N MET A 1 -42.21 12.32 -5.30
CA MET A 1 -40.89 11.82 -4.87
C MET A 1 -41.03 11.40 -3.41
N ASN A 2 -41.16 10.10 -3.16
CA ASN A 2 -41.22 9.58 -1.80
C ASN A 2 -39.78 9.46 -1.30
N ALA A 3 -39.43 10.24 -0.28
CA ALA A 3 -38.19 10.04 0.46
C ALA A 3 -38.22 8.61 1.02
N GLN A 4 -37.29 7.76 0.59
CA GLN A 4 -37.08 6.51 1.28
C GLN A 4 -36.70 6.84 2.73
N PRO A 5 -37.31 6.20 3.73
CA PRO A 5 -36.86 6.36 5.09
C PRO A 5 -35.39 5.94 5.13
N LEU A 6 -34.54 6.78 5.73
CA LEU A 6 -33.18 6.43 6.13
C LEU A 6 -33.27 5.10 6.86
N GLN A 7 -32.98 4.00 6.15
CA GLN A 7 -32.90 2.69 6.75
C GLN A 7 -31.92 2.83 7.89
N THR A 8 -32.42 2.54 9.09
CA THR A 8 -31.65 2.16 10.24
C THR A 8 -30.70 1.04 9.81
N ARG A 9 -29.52 1.39 9.25
CA ARG A 9 -28.33 0.54 9.31
C ARG A 9 -28.14 0.30 10.81
N THR A 10 -28.65 -0.84 11.25
CA THR A 10 -28.77 -1.25 12.64
C THR A 10 -27.41 -1.14 13.31
N LEU A 11 -27.38 -0.61 14.53
CA LEU A 11 -26.16 -0.34 15.30
C LEU A 11 -25.19 -1.54 15.35
N THR A 12 -25.72 -2.76 15.25
CA THR A 12 -24.98 -4.02 15.17
C THR A 12 -24.02 -4.13 13.99
N GLN A 13 -24.38 -3.59 12.81
CA GLN A 13 -23.50 -3.62 11.63
C GLN A 13 -22.31 -2.67 11.80
N LYS A 14 -22.52 -1.51 12.44
CA LYS A 14 -21.43 -0.56 12.74
C LYS A 14 -20.47 -1.10 13.80
N GLU A 15 -20.96 -1.82 14.81
CA GLU A 15 -20.14 -2.46 15.84
C GLU A 15 -19.34 -3.66 15.30
N GLN A 16 -19.92 -4.47 14.41
CA GLN A 16 -19.18 -5.55 13.74
C GLN A 16 -18.08 -5.00 12.81
N LEU A 17 -18.35 -3.91 12.09
CA LEU A 17 -17.36 -3.24 11.25
C LEU A 17 -16.23 -2.60 12.08
N SER A 18 -16.52 -2.11 13.30
CA SER A 18 -15.49 -1.54 14.18
C SER A 18 -14.57 -2.62 14.77
N ALA A 19 -15.10 -3.76 15.21
CA ALA A 19 -14.29 -4.87 15.70
C ALA A 19 -13.41 -5.47 14.59
N ALA A 20 -13.97 -5.68 13.39
CA ALA A 20 -13.22 -6.15 12.23
C ALA A 20 -12.15 -5.16 11.79
N GLY A 21 -12.42 -3.85 11.89
CA GLY A 21 -11.44 -2.80 11.62
C GLY A 21 -10.25 -2.84 12.61
N VAL A 22 -10.53 -2.97 13.90
CA VAL A 22 -9.47 -3.10 14.93
C VAL A 22 -8.62 -4.35 14.66
N TRP A 23 -9.24 -5.48 14.33
CA TRP A 23 -8.51 -6.70 13.97
C TRP A 23 -7.59 -6.50 12.77
N SER A 24 -8.06 -5.85 11.71
CA SER A 24 -7.26 -5.56 10.52
C SER A 24 -6.06 -4.67 10.81
N MET A 25 -6.27 -3.61 11.58
CA MET A 25 -5.20 -2.69 11.96
C MET A 25 -4.15 -3.38 12.83
N LEU A 26 -4.56 -4.12 13.86
CA LEU A 26 -3.63 -4.85 14.74
C LEU A 26 -2.94 -6.01 14.01
N GLY A 27 -3.67 -6.75 13.18
CA GLY A 27 -3.13 -7.83 12.38
C GLY A 27 -2.11 -7.32 11.36
N LEU A 28 -2.39 -6.19 10.70
CA LEU A 28 -1.47 -5.54 9.79
C LEU A 28 -0.22 -5.02 10.51
N PHE A 29 -0.39 -4.39 11.67
CA PHE A 29 0.72 -3.97 12.52
C PHE A 29 1.61 -5.18 12.88
N GLY A 30 1.00 -6.28 13.32
CA GLY A 30 1.70 -7.52 13.66
C GLY A 30 2.41 -8.15 12.47
N LEU A 31 1.79 -8.16 11.29
CA LEU A 31 2.40 -8.64 10.05
C LEU A 31 3.64 -7.81 9.68
N LEU A 32 3.51 -6.49 9.65
CA LEU A 32 4.61 -5.60 9.30
C LEU A 32 5.76 -5.70 10.33
N LEU A 33 5.43 -5.82 11.62
CA LEU A 33 6.43 -6.06 12.67
C LEU A 33 7.11 -7.42 12.48
N GLY A 34 6.36 -8.47 12.11
CA GLY A 34 6.93 -9.77 11.77
C GLY A 34 7.93 -9.66 10.62
N LEU A 35 7.59 -8.91 9.57
CA LEU A 35 8.47 -8.68 8.42
C LEU A 35 9.75 -7.93 8.81
N THR A 36 9.68 -6.91 9.66
CA THR A 36 10.87 -6.18 10.12
C THR A 36 11.77 -7.03 11.02
N LEU A 37 11.19 -7.90 11.85
CA LEU A 37 11.93 -8.84 12.68
C LEU A 37 12.62 -9.94 11.83
N ILE A 38 11.91 -10.49 10.84
CA ILE A 38 12.48 -11.45 9.88
C ILE A 38 13.59 -10.78 9.05
N GLY A 39 13.39 -9.52 8.65
CA GLY A 39 14.38 -8.68 8.00
C GLY A 39 15.55 -8.26 8.89
N ARG A 40 15.57 -8.68 10.17
CA ARG A 40 16.63 -8.42 11.15
C ARG A 40 16.95 -6.95 11.34
N VAL A 41 15.93 -6.09 11.37
CA VAL A 41 16.13 -4.67 11.69
C VAL A 41 16.75 -4.53 13.08
N ASP A 42 17.89 -3.85 13.15
CA ASP A 42 18.47 -3.43 14.43
C ASP A 42 17.68 -2.23 14.98
N TYR A 43 16.59 -2.53 15.69
CA TYR A 43 15.76 -1.51 16.34
C TYR A 43 16.56 -0.64 17.32
N ARG A 44 17.56 -1.21 18.02
CA ARG A 44 18.37 -0.44 18.98
C ARG A 44 19.24 0.58 18.25
N GLY A 45 19.95 0.15 17.21
CA GLY A 45 20.74 1.04 16.36
C GLY A 45 19.87 2.09 15.66
N LEU A 46 18.72 1.68 15.13
CA LEU A 46 17.75 2.57 14.47
C LEU A 46 17.25 3.66 15.43
N LEU A 47 16.80 3.29 16.63
CA LEU A 47 16.32 4.24 17.64
C LEU A 47 17.45 5.10 18.21
N SER A 48 18.67 4.56 18.34
CA SER A 48 19.84 5.34 18.72
C SER A 48 20.15 6.42 17.69
N ASN A 49 20.18 6.08 16.40
CA ASN A 49 20.41 7.04 15.31
C ASN A 49 19.29 8.08 15.22
N PHE A 50 18.04 7.66 15.40
CA PHE A 50 16.91 8.59 15.48
C PHE A 50 17.03 9.52 16.71
N GLY A 51 17.45 9.01 17.87
CA GLY A 51 17.71 9.81 19.06
C GLY A 51 18.83 10.84 18.85
N GLN A 52 19.90 10.45 18.16
CA GLN A 52 20.98 11.37 17.76
C GLN A 52 20.45 12.49 16.86
N PHE A 53 19.60 12.16 15.90
CA PHE A 53 18.90 13.16 15.09
C PHE A 53 18.08 14.11 15.98
N LEU A 54 17.27 13.59 16.91
CA LEU A 54 16.42 14.44 17.77
C LEU A 54 17.18 15.41 18.68
N ILE A 55 18.42 15.10 19.07
CA ILE A 55 19.25 16.00 19.90
C ILE A 55 20.07 17.00 19.09
N GLY A 56 19.90 17.04 17.77
CA GLY A 56 20.49 18.05 16.89
C GLY A 56 21.37 17.49 15.78
N ASN A 57 21.88 16.26 15.88
CA ASN A 57 22.89 15.74 14.96
C ASN A 57 22.34 15.35 13.57
N VAL A 58 21.95 16.36 12.78
CA VAL A 58 21.34 16.20 11.44
C VAL A 58 22.36 15.74 10.40
N GLU A 59 23.62 16.19 10.53
CA GLU A 59 24.70 15.80 9.62
C GLU A 59 25.19 14.37 9.88
N GLY A 60 25.11 13.90 11.13
CA GLY A 60 25.44 12.52 11.53
C GLY A 60 24.36 11.49 11.20
N VAL A 61 23.24 11.88 10.59
CA VAL A 61 22.26 10.91 10.07
C VAL A 61 22.92 10.11 8.94
N ILE A 62 23.09 8.81 9.19
CA ILE A 62 23.66 7.86 8.22
C ILE A 62 22.87 7.94 6.90
N ASP A 63 23.58 8.12 5.79
CA ASP A 63 22.98 8.13 4.45
C ASP A 63 22.55 6.72 4.05
N GLY A 64 21.24 6.51 3.95
CA GLY A 64 20.63 5.22 3.60
C GLY A 64 20.51 4.99 2.10
N ARG A 65 20.90 5.95 1.24
CA ARG A 65 20.74 5.83 -0.23
C ARG A 65 21.61 4.76 -0.88
N SER A 66 22.62 4.26 -0.15
CA SER A 66 23.46 3.13 -0.58
C SER A 66 22.90 1.77 -0.17
N GLU A 67 21.86 1.73 0.66
CA GLU A 67 21.21 0.49 1.06
C GLU A 67 20.44 -0.12 -0.12
N THR A 68 20.34 -1.45 -0.15
CA THR A 68 19.43 -2.15 -1.07
C THR A 68 17.98 -1.68 -0.86
N LEU A 69 17.15 -1.72 -1.90
CA LEU A 69 15.75 -1.32 -1.83
C LEU A 69 15.00 -2.06 -0.71
N ILE A 70 15.24 -3.36 -0.54
CA ILE A 70 14.58 -4.16 0.50
C ILE A 70 14.96 -3.70 1.92
N SER A 71 16.25 -3.40 2.17
CA SER A 71 16.71 -2.86 3.46
C SER A 71 16.07 -1.51 3.76
N ALA A 72 16.03 -0.62 2.76
CA ALA A 72 15.40 0.69 2.90
C ALA A 72 13.91 0.57 3.22
N VAL A 73 13.16 -0.26 2.47
CA VAL A 73 11.71 -0.48 2.69
C VAL A 73 11.44 -1.07 4.07
N ILE A 74 12.20 -2.08 4.49
CA ILE A 74 12.04 -2.71 5.80
C ILE A 74 12.38 -1.72 6.94
N THR A 75 13.43 -0.91 6.78
CA THR A 75 13.82 0.11 7.78
C THR A 75 12.79 1.22 7.88
N ILE A 76 12.27 1.71 6.75
CA ILE A 76 11.17 2.68 6.70
C ILE A 76 9.92 2.10 7.38
N THR A 77 9.57 0.86 7.07
CA THR A 77 8.44 0.16 7.72
C THR A 77 8.62 0.10 9.24
N ALA A 78 9.82 -0.24 9.71
CA ALA A 78 10.11 -0.25 11.15
C ALA A 78 9.95 1.13 11.81
N LEU A 79 10.41 2.21 11.16
CA LEU A 79 10.21 3.58 11.63
C LEU A 79 8.73 3.96 11.69
N ILE A 80 7.94 3.57 10.68
CA ILE A 80 6.50 3.81 10.66
C ILE A 80 5.77 3.06 11.78
N LEU A 81 6.17 1.83 12.11
CA LEU A 81 5.59 1.09 13.23
C LEU A 81 5.91 1.75 14.58
N VAL A 82 7.15 2.23 14.77
CA VAL A 82 7.53 3.00 15.96
C VAL A 82 6.72 4.29 16.02
N TYR A 83 6.62 5.03 14.91
CA TYR A 83 5.84 6.26 14.82
C TYR A 83 4.37 5.99 15.20
N LEU A 84 3.75 4.96 14.64
CA LEU A 84 2.37 4.60 14.94
C LEU A 84 2.17 4.28 16.43
N ALA A 85 3.08 3.52 17.05
CA ALA A 85 3.03 3.24 18.48
C ALA A 85 3.13 4.53 19.33
N VAL A 86 4.06 5.43 18.97
CA VAL A 86 4.21 6.73 19.66
C VAL A 86 2.97 7.60 19.45
N SER A 87 2.43 7.68 18.24
CA SER A 87 1.23 8.45 17.93
C SER A 87 0.00 7.97 18.69
N LEU A 88 -0.19 6.65 18.81
CA LEU A 88 -1.27 6.07 19.62
C LEU A 88 -1.10 6.40 21.10
N MET A 89 0.12 6.30 21.63
CA MET A 89 0.42 6.67 23.01
C MET A 89 0.14 8.16 23.26
N VAL A 90 0.69 9.06 22.44
CA VAL A 90 0.47 10.51 22.53
C VAL A 90 -1.02 10.81 22.41
N GLY A 91 -1.70 10.25 21.42
CA GLY A 91 -3.14 10.36 21.22
C GLY A 91 -3.92 9.98 22.47
N SER A 92 -3.65 8.82 23.07
CA SER A 92 -4.35 8.36 24.28
C SER A 92 -4.23 9.30 25.49
N ILE A 93 -3.13 10.06 25.56
CA ILE A 93 -2.88 11.05 26.62
C ILE A 93 -3.63 12.35 26.32
N VAL A 94 -3.57 12.84 25.08
CA VAL A 94 -3.99 14.19 24.72
C VAL A 94 -5.43 14.30 24.19
N SER A 95 -5.99 13.23 23.61
CA SER A 95 -7.26 13.28 22.87
C SER A 95 -8.45 12.70 23.63
N ARG A 96 -8.35 12.47 24.95
CA ARG A 96 -9.47 11.97 25.78
C ARG A 96 -10.76 12.77 25.52
N GLY A 97 -11.68 12.16 24.78
CA GLY A 97 -13.00 12.71 24.48
C GLY A 97 -13.11 13.61 23.25
N VAL A 98 -12.04 13.86 22.49
CA VAL A 98 -12.12 14.69 21.26
C VAL A 98 -12.16 13.78 20.04
N LYS A 99 -13.30 13.76 19.35
CA LYS A 99 -13.45 13.03 18.07
C LYS A 99 -13.07 13.97 16.94
N SER A 100 -12.06 13.61 16.16
CA SER A 100 -11.85 14.23 14.85
C SER A 100 -13.02 13.87 13.94
N TYR A 101 -13.68 14.86 13.36
CA TYR A 101 -14.80 14.69 12.42
C TYR A 101 -14.36 14.64 10.96
N ASP A 102 -13.09 14.27 10.73
CA ASP A 102 -12.45 14.00 9.44
C ASP A 102 -12.98 12.72 8.75
N MET A 103 -14.24 12.38 8.98
CA MET A 103 -14.88 11.22 8.38
C MET A 103 -15.42 11.64 7.00
N GLN A 104 -16.17 12.74 6.89
CA GLN A 104 -16.75 13.18 5.62
C GLN A 104 -15.72 13.67 4.59
N SER A 105 -14.69 14.40 5.03
CA SER A 105 -13.59 14.84 4.17
C SER A 105 -12.77 13.65 3.69
N LEU A 106 -12.43 12.72 4.58
CA LEU A 106 -11.70 11.52 4.18
C LEU A 106 -12.53 10.63 3.25
N ASP A 107 -13.83 10.45 3.52
CA ASP A 107 -14.73 9.67 2.66
C ASP A 107 -14.77 10.28 1.25
N TRP A 108 -14.82 11.62 1.14
CA TRP A 108 -14.75 12.30 -0.17
C TRP A 108 -13.42 12.07 -0.91
N ILE A 109 -12.28 12.05 -0.20
CA ILE A 109 -10.98 11.78 -0.84
C ILE A 109 -10.89 10.29 -1.23
N LEU A 110 -11.36 9.38 -0.37
CA LEU A 110 -11.43 7.93 -0.62
C LEU A 110 -12.30 7.61 -1.84
N ASP A 111 -13.44 8.29 -1.99
CA ASP A 111 -14.32 8.14 -3.16
C ASP A 111 -13.62 8.51 -4.50
N LYS A 112 -12.54 9.31 -4.45
CA LYS A 112 -11.73 9.65 -5.63
C LYS A 112 -10.61 8.67 -5.93
N GLY A 113 -10.38 7.71 -5.03
CA GLY A 113 -9.43 6.62 -5.20
C GLY A 113 -7.98 6.93 -4.80
N PRO A 114 -7.10 5.93 -4.90
CA PRO A 114 -5.73 5.96 -4.37
C PRO A 114 -4.85 7.08 -4.94
N LEU A 115 -5.00 7.40 -6.23
CA LEU A 115 -4.18 8.43 -6.88
C LEU A 115 -4.37 9.82 -6.26
N VAL A 116 -5.61 10.19 -5.92
CA VAL A 116 -5.89 11.49 -5.31
C VAL A 116 -5.32 11.55 -3.89
N ILE A 117 -5.44 10.46 -3.13
CA ILE A 117 -4.85 10.35 -1.78
C ILE A 117 -3.33 10.48 -1.86
N PHE A 118 -2.71 9.74 -2.77
CA PHE A 118 -1.27 9.85 -3.01
C PHE A 118 -0.87 11.28 -3.40
N ALA A 119 -1.63 11.95 -4.26
CA ALA A 119 -1.34 13.33 -4.66
C ALA A 119 -1.47 14.33 -3.50
N VAL A 120 -2.45 14.16 -2.61
CA VAL A 120 -2.60 14.97 -1.40
C VAL A 120 -1.39 14.76 -0.49
N ILE A 121 -1.05 13.51 -0.17
CA ILE A 121 0.10 13.18 0.68
C ILE A 121 1.42 13.66 0.07
N ALA A 122 1.60 13.46 -1.23
CA ALA A 122 2.76 13.98 -1.94
C ALA A 122 2.82 15.51 -1.87
N GLY A 123 1.69 16.19 -2.02
CA GLY A 123 1.58 17.64 -1.86
C GLY A 123 1.94 18.12 -0.46
N GLU A 124 1.47 17.42 0.57
CA GLU A 124 1.81 17.71 1.97
C GLU A 124 3.31 17.56 2.23
N GLU A 125 3.94 16.48 1.76
CA GLU A 125 5.37 16.27 1.93
C GLU A 125 6.21 17.21 1.04
N LEU A 126 5.78 17.50 -0.18
CA LEU A 126 6.43 18.50 -1.04
C LEU A 126 6.43 19.87 -0.35
N PHE A 127 5.31 20.24 0.27
CA PHE A 127 5.20 21.49 1.02
C PHE A 127 6.06 21.45 2.29
N ALA A 128 5.81 20.52 3.21
CA ALA A 128 6.46 20.54 4.52
C ALA A 128 7.95 20.16 4.47
N ARG A 129 8.32 19.18 3.63
CA ARG A 129 9.67 18.60 3.60
C ARG A 129 10.42 19.10 2.38
N GLY A 130 9.84 18.99 1.18
CA GLY A 130 10.48 19.42 -0.06
C GLY A 130 10.87 20.91 -0.06
N LEU A 131 9.91 21.78 0.25
CA LEU A 131 10.15 23.23 0.23
C LEU A 131 11.01 23.68 1.42
N PHE A 132 10.59 23.41 2.65
CA PHE A 132 11.30 23.93 3.84
C PHE A 132 12.61 23.21 4.14
N LEU A 133 12.65 21.87 4.05
CA LEU A 133 13.83 21.08 4.42
C LEU A 133 14.69 20.65 3.23
N GLY A 134 14.21 20.89 2.00
CA GLY A 134 14.96 20.65 0.77
C GLY A 134 15.44 21.94 0.15
N ILE A 135 14.52 22.82 -0.26
CA ILE A 135 14.84 24.04 -1.00
C ILE A 135 15.39 25.12 -0.08
N PHE A 136 14.68 25.50 0.99
CA PHE A 136 15.07 26.64 1.83
C PHE A 136 16.37 26.42 2.59
N THR A 137 16.67 25.16 2.95
CA THR A 137 17.96 24.78 3.55
C THR A 137 19.16 24.95 2.61
N ASN A 138 18.95 25.11 1.30
CA ASN A 138 20.02 25.47 0.37
C ASN A 138 20.46 26.93 0.50
N TRP A 139 19.59 27.81 0.99
CA TRP A 139 19.88 29.23 1.23
C TRP A 139 20.16 29.52 2.70
N LEU A 140 19.47 28.83 3.59
CA LEU A 140 19.60 28.92 5.04
C LEU A 140 20.30 27.66 5.56
N THR A 141 21.63 27.64 5.44
CA THR A 141 22.45 26.46 5.69
C THR A 141 22.80 26.26 7.17
N GLY A 142 23.10 25.02 7.55
CA GLY A 142 23.54 24.67 8.91
C GLY A 142 22.40 24.22 9.84
N GLU A 143 22.80 23.51 10.89
CA GLU A 143 21.91 22.79 11.80
C GLU A 143 20.84 23.69 12.45
N LYS A 144 21.23 24.89 12.89
CA LYS A 144 20.29 25.87 13.48
C LYS A 144 19.14 26.19 12.52
N TRP A 145 19.44 26.49 11.26
CA TRP A 145 18.43 26.86 10.28
C TRP A 145 17.58 25.67 9.87
N TYR A 146 18.17 24.48 9.77
CA TYR A 146 17.43 23.24 9.58
C TYR A 146 16.33 23.07 10.64
N TRP A 147 16.68 23.21 11.94
CA TRP A 147 15.69 23.08 13.01
C TRP A 147 14.64 24.19 13.02
N ILE A 148 15.02 25.43 12.74
CA ILE A 148 14.05 26.53 12.61
C ILE A 148 13.05 26.23 11.48
N LEU A 149 13.55 25.86 10.30
CA LEU A 149 12.71 25.53 9.15
C LEU A 149 11.84 24.30 9.42
N PHE A 150 12.39 23.28 10.09
CA PHE A 150 11.65 22.12 10.56
C PHE A 150 10.50 22.51 11.48
N MET A 151 10.75 23.31 12.51
CA MET A 151 9.72 23.72 13.47
C MET A 151 8.62 24.54 12.79
N VAL A 152 8.98 25.42 11.85
CA VAL A 152 8.02 26.18 11.05
C VAL A 152 7.19 25.26 10.16
N ALA A 153 7.84 24.43 9.35
CA ALA A 153 7.17 23.55 8.40
C ALA A 153 6.22 22.56 9.11
N ASN A 154 6.72 21.94 10.17
CA ASN A 154 6.00 20.95 10.94
C ASN A 154 4.87 21.59 11.76
N GLY A 155 5.10 22.80 12.29
CA GLY A 155 4.07 23.59 12.95
C GLY A 155 2.95 24.02 12.00
N LEU A 156 3.27 24.44 10.78
CA LEU A 156 2.30 24.75 9.74
C LEU A 156 1.51 23.51 9.31
N TRP A 157 2.20 22.40 9.05
CA TRP A 157 1.58 21.15 8.64
C TRP A 157 0.64 20.59 9.72
N ALA A 158 1.07 20.51 10.97
CA ALA A 158 0.19 20.14 12.09
C ALA A 158 -0.93 21.17 12.31
N GLY A 159 -0.64 22.46 12.11
CA GLY A 159 -1.62 23.53 12.22
C GLY A 159 -2.76 23.44 11.21
N ILE A 160 -2.46 23.04 9.96
CA ILE A 160 -3.48 22.80 8.93
C ILE A 160 -4.47 21.72 9.39
N HIS A 161 -3.99 20.68 10.08
CA HIS A 161 -4.84 19.60 10.59
C HIS A 161 -5.82 20.05 11.70
N LEU A 162 -5.62 21.22 12.32
CA LEU A 162 -6.63 21.80 13.23
C LEU A 162 -7.92 22.13 12.48
N TYR A 163 -7.86 22.41 11.18
CA TYR A 163 -9.03 22.69 10.37
C TYR A 163 -9.87 21.44 10.05
N ASN A 164 -9.36 20.24 10.34
CA ASN A 164 -10.15 19.00 10.26
C ASN A 164 -11.22 18.93 11.36
N PHE A 165 -11.14 19.80 12.38
CA PHE A 165 -12.15 19.97 13.42
C PHE A 165 -13.10 21.11 13.04
N LYS A 166 -14.36 20.78 12.74
CA LYS A 166 -15.39 21.76 12.34
C LYS A 166 -15.68 22.77 13.46
N ASN A 167 -15.77 22.30 14.71
CA ASN A 167 -16.04 23.15 15.86
C ASN A 167 -14.76 23.89 16.28
N PRO A 168 -14.72 25.23 16.24
CA PRO A 168 -13.54 25.99 16.66
C PRO A 168 -13.08 25.69 18.09
N SER A 169 -14.00 25.33 18.99
CA SER A 169 -13.67 24.99 20.38
C SER A 169 -12.91 23.65 20.55
N GLU A 170 -12.92 22.81 19.51
CA GLU A 170 -12.17 21.55 19.45
C GLU A 170 -10.77 21.71 18.83
N ARG A 171 -10.48 22.86 18.21
CA ARG A 171 -9.20 23.18 17.54
C ARG A 171 -8.10 23.51 18.55
N LYS A 172 -7.71 22.51 19.31
CA LYS A 172 -6.71 22.62 20.37
C LYS A 172 -5.35 22.12 19.89
N ILE A 173 -4.28 22.83 20.20
CA ILE A 173 -2.93 22.46 19.71
C ILE A 173 -2.52 21.02 20.07
N TRP A 174 -2.96 20.51 21.22
CA TRP A 174 -2.65 19.16 21.65
C TRP A 174 -3.33 18.06 20.82
N VAL A 175 -4.43 18.35 20.11
CA VAL A 175 -5.10 17.34 19.27
C VAL A 175 -4.34 17.05 17.97
N VAL A 176 -3.44 17.94 17.55
CA VAL A 176 -2.56 17.76 16.39
C VAL A 176 -1.11 17.41 16.76
N LEU A 177 -0.87 17.12 18.04
CA LEU A 177 0.45 16.71 18.51
C LEU A 177 0.93 15.40 17.88
N PRO A 178 0.08 14.38 17.61
CA PRO A 178 0.52 13.19 16.86
C PRO A 178 1.09 13.53 15.48
N GLN A 179 0.44 14.43 14.74
CA GLN A 179 0.92 14.94 13.45
C GLN A 179 2.26 15.64 13.64
N PHE A 180 2.37 16.56 14.61
CA PHE A 180 3.64 17.23 14.89
C PHE A 180 4.77 16.24 15.24
N VAL A 181 4.48 15.17 15.99
CA VAL A 181 5.46 14.11 16.28
C VAL A 181 5.85 13.35 14.99
N GLY A 182 4.89 13.05 14.12
CA GLY A 182 5.15 12.47 12.79
C GLY A 182 6.09 13.30 11.93
N GLY A 183 6.04 14.62 12.12
CA GLY A 183 7.06 15.59 11.75
C GLY A 183 8.48 15.06 11.75
N PHE A 184 8.93 14.63 12.92
CA PHE A 184 10.29 14.19 13.19
C PHE A 184 10.63 12.90 12.44
N PHE A 185 9.70 11.95 12.37
CA PHE A 185 9.91 10.68 11.65
C PHE A 185 10.06 10.92 10.15
N TYR A 186 9.17 11.71 9.53
CA TYR A 186 9.27 12.00 8.10
C TYR A 186 10.48 12.87 7.76
N ALA A 187 10.86 13.82 8.63
CA ALA A 187 12.10 14.59 8.46
C ALA A 187 13.35 13.69 8.54
N TYR A 188 13.40 12.75 9.47
CA TYR A 188 14.48 11.77 9.56
C TYR A 188 14.55 10.87 8.33
N ILE A 189 13.39 10.34 7.87
CA ILE A 189 13.32 9.51 6.66
C ILE A 189 13.75 10.32 5.44
N MET A 190 13.30 11.57 5.30
CA MET A 190 13.74 12.46 4.23
C MET A 190 15.25 12.68 4.26
N ARG A 191 15.83 12.92 5.44
CA ARG A 191 17.27 13.13 5.59
C ARG A 191 18.07 11.89 5.21
N ARG A 192 17.59 10.71 5.59
CA ARG A 192 18.27 9.41 5.37
C ARG A 192 18.10 8.86 3.97
N TYR A 193 16.89 8.91 3.41
CA TYR A 193 16.51 8.23 2.16
C TYR A 193 15.99 9.17 1.07
N GLY A 194 15.74 10.45 1.37
CA GLY A 194 15.24 11.45 0.44
C GLY A 194 13.72 11.65 0.49
N LEU A 195 13.24 12.67 -0.24
CA LEU A 195 11.85 13.11 -0.22
C LEU A 195 10.86 12.03 -0.68
N THR A 196 11.20 11.28 -1.74
CA THR A 196 10.34 10.19 -2.25
C THR A 196 10.10 9.12 -1.19
N ALA A 197 11.10 8.80 -0.39
CA ALA A 197 10.96 7.86 0.72
C ALA A 197 10.06 8.41 1.83
N ALA A 198 10.12 9.72 2.12
CA ALA A 198 9.21 10.36 3.07
C ALA A 198 7.75 10.33 2.58
N ILE A 199 7.50 10.60 1.29
CA ILE A 199 6.17 10.45 0.67
C ILE A 199 5.66 9.02 0.80
N GLY A 200 6.48 8.03 0.43
CA GLY A 200 6.12 6.62 0.56
C GLY A 200 5.88 6.19 2.01
N ALA A 201 6.67 6.70 2.95
CA ALA A 201 6.51 6.42 4.37
C ALA A 201 5.21 7.01 4.93
N HIS A 202 4.85 8.24 4.50
CA HIS A 202 3.58 8.85 4.87
C HIS A 202 2.40 8.06 4.30
N PHE A 203 2.46 7.69 3.02
CA PHE A 203 1.45 6.85 2.39
C PHE A 203 1.31 5.48 3.08
N LEU A 204 2.41 4.88 3.53
CA LEU A 204 2.41 3.64 4.30
C LEU A 204 1.76 3.81 5.68
N TYR A 205 2.08 4.88 6.41
CA TYR A 205 1.47 5.18 7.71
C TYR A 205 -0.05 5.31 7.59
N ASP A 206 -0.51 6.08 6.60
CA ASP A 206 -1.93 6.27 6.34
C ASP A 206 -2.61 4.97 5.91
N ALA A 207 -1.96 4.16 5.08
CA ALA A 207 -2.46 2.84 4.73
C ALA A 207 -2.66 1.95 5.97
N VAL A 208 -1.76 1.96 6.95
CA VAL A 208 -1.94 1.17 8.18
C VAL A 208 -3.12 1.69 9.01
N LEU A 209 -3.27 3.01 9.13
CA LEU A 209 -4.42 3.61 9.83
C LEU A 209 -5.74 3.32 9.13
N PHE A 210 -5.77 3.37 7.81
CA PHE A 210 -6.96 3.14 7.00
C PHE A 210 -7.39 1.66 6.96
N ALA A 211 -6.54 0.73 7.38
CA ALA A 211 -6.89 -0.68 7.53
C ALA A 211 -8.09 -0.89 8.46
N GLY A 212 -8.26 0.01 9.45
CA GLY A 212 -9.38 0.00 10.37
C GLY A 212 -10.71 0.51 9.78
N ARG A 213 -10.69 1.14 8.61
CA ARG A 213 -11.89 1.68 7.96
C ARG A 213 -12.48 0.67 6.97
N LYS A 214 -13.33 -0.19 7.52
CA LYS A 214 -14.09 -1.20 6.77
C LYS A 214 -15.38 -0.64 6.20
N GLU A 215 -15.63 -0.91 4.93
CA GLU A 215 -16.92 -0.68 4.31
C GLU A 215 -17.77 -1.95 4.28
N LYS A 216 -17.14 -3.11 4.08
CA LYS A 216 -17.82 -4.38 3.83
C LYS A 216 -17.10 -5.53 4.56
N MET A 217 -17.85 -6.41 5.22
CA MET A 217 -17.27 -7.72 5.58
C MET A 217 -17.29 -8.59 4.32
N PRO A 218 -16.16 -9.18 3.89
CA PRO A 218 -16.17 -10.02 2.70
C PRO A 218 -16.97 -11.30 3.00
N ARG A 219 -18.20 -11.37 2.49
CA ARG A 219 -19.10 -12.52 2.66
C ARG A 219 -18.53 -13.80 2.04
N THR A 220 -17.59 -13.64 1.11
CA THR A 220 -16.93 -14.71 0.38
C THR A 220 -15.77 -15.35 1.12
N LEU A 221 -15.38 -14.86 2.30
CA LEU A 221 -14.26 -15.41 3.08
C LEU A 221 -14.33 -16.94 3.24
N VAL A 222 -15.53 -17.49 3.44
CA VAL A 222 -15.74 -18.94 3.63
C VAL A 222 -15.37 -19.76 2.39
N ILE A 223 -15.39 -19.17 1.20
CA ILE A 223 -15.01 -19.82 -0.06
C ILE A 223 -13.60 -19.41 -0.48
N THR A 224 -13.31 -18.11 -0.42
CA THR A 224 -12.06 -17.51 -0.88
C THR A 224 -10.85 -18.00 -0.08
N VAL A 225 -10.97 -18.12 1.25
CA VAL A 225 -9.86 -18.58 2.10
C VAL A 225 -9.50 -20.04 1.83
N PRO A 226 -10.43 -21.02 1.85
CA PRO A 226 -10.11 -22.40 1.49
C PRO A 226 -9.58 -22.54 0.07
N TYR A 227 -10.15 -21.79 -0.89
CA TYR A 227 -9.69 -21.81 -2.28
C TYR A 227 -8.22 -21.39 -2.40
N TYR A 228 -7.87 -20.20 -1.91
CA TYR A 228 -6.49 -19.72 -2.00
C TYR A 228 -5.52 -20.54 -1.16
N LEU A 229 -5.98 -21.13 -0.05
CA LEU A 229 -5.16 -22.07 0.72
C LEU A 229 -4.80 -23.32 -0.11
N VAL A 230 -5.78 -23.94 -0.77
CA VAL A 230 -5.54 -25.14 -1.60
C VAL A 230 -4.65 -24.80 -2.79
N ILE A 231 -4.99 -23.75 -3.54
CA ILE A 231 -4.19 -23.33 -4.70
C ILE A 231 -2.77 -22.93 -4.29
N GLY A 232 -2.62 -22.23 -3.16
CA GLY A 232 -1.31 -21.86 -2.62
C GLY A 232 -0.47 -23.06 -2.23
N VAL A 233 -1.03 -24.01 -1.48
CA VAL A 233 -0.33 -25.24 -1.12
C VAL A 233 0.10 -26.01 -2.37
N VAL A 234 -0.79 -26.13 -3.36
CA VAL A 234 -0.47 -26.83 -4.63
C VAL A 234 0.62 -26.09 -5.41
N ALA A 235 0.50 -24.78 -5.59
CA ALA A 235 1.48 -23.98 -6.34
C ALA A 235 2.87 -24.05 -5.68
N TRP A 236 2.94 -23.87 -4.36
CA TRP A 236 4.20 -23.95 -3.62
C TRP A 236 4.78 -25.37 -3.54
N ALA A 237 3.94 -26.40 -3.45
CA ALA A 237 4.41 -27.78 -3.50
C ALA A 237 5.03 -28.09 -4.87
N ILE A 238 4.37 -27.72 -5.97
CA ILE A 238 4.93 -27.90 -7.32
C ILE A 238 6.22 -27.10 -7.46
N ALA A 239 6.27 -25.84 -7.01
CA ALA A 239 7.48 -25.03 -7.03
C ALA A 239 8.64 -25.72 -6.26
N TYR A 240 8.37 -26.22 -5.05
CA TYR A 240 9.33 -26.93 -4.23
C TYR A 240 9.90 -28.18 -4.93
N PHE A 241 9.03 -29.02 -5.52
CA PHE A 241 9.47 -30.22 -6.24
C PHE A 241 10.24 -29.92 -7.54
N ASN A 242 10.14 -28.69 -8.05
CA ASN A 242 10.89 -28.22 -9.23
C ASN A 242 12.11 -27.35 -8.87
N ASN A 243 12.52 -27.30 -7.60
CA ASN A 243 13.63 -26.47 -7.11
C ASN A 243 13.47 -24.97 -7.44
N ILE A 244 12.24 -24.47 -7.38
CA ILE A 244 11.91 -23.06 -7.57
C ILE A 244 11.74 -22.46 -6.19
N HIS A 245 12.60 -21.48 -5.84
CA HIS A 245 12.57 -20.86 -4.53
C HIS A 245 12.16 -19.39 -4.62
N LEU A 246 11.31 -18.93 -3.70
CA LEU A 246 10.94 -17.51 -3.61
C LEU A 246 12.18 -16.62 -3.38
N GLY A 247 13.20 -17.15 -2.70
CA GLY A 247 14.46 -16.46 -2.46
C GLY A 247 15.23 -16.09 -3.74
N ASP A 248 14.99 -16.79 -4.85
CA ASP A 248 15.65 -16.51 -6.12
C ASP A 248 15.21 -15.16 -6.71
N LEU A 249 14.03 -14.66 -6.32
CA LEU A 249 13.55 -13.33 -6.70
C LEU A 249 14.34 -12.18 -6.04
N LYS A 250 15.23 -12.47 -5.07
CA LYS A 250 16.02 -11.45 -4.37
C LYS A 250 16.82 -10.57 -5.34
N ILE A 251 17.29 -11.13 -6.45
CA ILE A 251 18.08 -10.39 -7.44
C ILE A 251 17.30 -9.20 -8.03
N TRP A 252 15.97 -9.31 -8.14
CA TRP A 252 15.12 -8.21 -8.61
C TRP A 252 14.94 -7.13 -7.54
N LEU A 253 14.96 -7.51 -6.27
CA LEU A 253 14.90 -6.59 -5.13
C LEU A 253 16.22 -5.86 -4.88
N ASP A 254 17.33 -6.42 -5.38
CA ASP A 254 18.65 -5.78 -5.38
C ASP A 254 18.83 -4.80 -6.57
N GLY A 255 17.78 -4.58 -7.36
CA GLY A 255 17.75 -3.57 -8.44
C GLY A 255 18.20 -4.08 -9.81
N ILE A 256 18.40 -5.39 -9.96
CA ILE A 256 18.81 -6.01 -11.22
C ILE A 256 17.70 -6.93 -11.70
N THR A 257 16.94 -6.46 -12.68
CA THR A 257 15.89 -7.26 -13.32
C THR A 257 16.51 -8.07 -14.44
N VAL A 258 16.94 -9.28 -14.11
CA VAL A 258 17.50 -10.26 -15.06
C VAL A 258 16.76 -11.59 -14.97
N PRO A 259 16.75 -12.39 -16.05
CA PRO A 259 16.19 -13.73 -16.00
C PRO A 259 16.88 -14.57 -14.92
N ILE A 260 16.10 -15.28 -14.12
CA ILE A 260 16.63 -16.23 -13.14
C ILE A 260 17.10 -17.48 -13.87
N VAL A 261 18.35 -17.90 -13.63
CA VAL A 261 18.93 -19.07 -14.30
C VAL A 261 18.10 -20.31 -13.98
N GLY A 262 17.68 -21.03 -15.02
CA GLY A 262 16.85 -22.22 -14.89
C GLY A 262 15.34 -21.96 -14.80
N TYR A 263 14.90 -20.71 -14.68
CA TYR A 263 13.47 -20.40 -14.68
C TYR A 263 12.91 -20.43 -16.10
N THR A 264 11.84 -21.20 -16.27
CA THR A 264 11.02 -21.21 -17.49
C THR A 264 9.79 -20.34 -17.27
N TRP A 265 8.97 -20.15 -18.32
CA TRP A 265 7.66 -19.50 -18.18
C TRP A 265 6.79 -20.15 -17.09
N TRP A 266 6.82 -21.49 -16.99
CA TRP A 266 6.10 -22.23 -15.94
C TRP A 266 6.64 -21.92 -14.54
N SER A 267 7.95 -21.71 -14.41
CA SER A 267 8.56 -21.33 -13.14
C SER A 267 8.04 -19.96 -12.68
N TYR A 268 7.99 -18.99 -13.59
CA TYR A 268 7.40 -17.67 -13.30
C TYR A 268 5.92 -17.79 -12.95
N PHE A 269 5.12 -18.53 -13.75
CA PHE A 269 3.71 -18.76 -13.45
C PHE A 269 3.46 -19.32 -12.05
N LEU A 270 4.18 -20.38 -11.66
CA LEU A 270 4.03 -20.98 -10.33
C LEU A 270 4.40 -20.01 -9.20
N VAL A 271 5.48 -19.25 -9.36
CA VAL A 271 5.89 -18.25 -8.37
C VAL A 271 4.85 -17.15 -8.26
N PHE A 272 4.35 -16.63 -9.37
CA PHE A 272 3.35 -15.56 -9.34
C PHE A 272 2.01 -16.03 -8.79
N VAL A 273 1.57 -17.25 -9.12
CA VAL A 273 0.36 -17.84 -8.52
C VAL A 273 0.57 -18.04 -7.04
N GLY A 274 1.70 -18.62 -6.64
CA GLY A 274 2.05 -18.82 -5.24
C GLY A 274 2.07 -17.52 -4.45
N VAL A 275 2.74 -16.47 -4.96
CA VAL A 275 2.78 -15.15 -4.33
C VAL A 275 1.39 -14.54 -4.26
N GLU A 276 0.66 -14.49 -5.38
CA GLU A 276 -0.68 -13.92 -5.48
C GLU A 276 -1.63 -14.52 -4.45
N VAL A 277 -1.78 -15.85 -4.45
CA VAL A 277 -2.71 -16.51 -3.52
C VAL A 277 -2.25 -16.38 -2.07
N SER A 278 -0.94 -16.28 -1.81
CA SER A 278 -0.42 -16.05 -0.46
C SER A 278 -0.76 -14.64 0.04
N VAL A 279 -0.55 -13.61 -0.78
CA VAL A 279 -0.85 -12.22 -0.41
C VAL A 279 -2.37 -12.00 -0.30
N GLU A 280 -3.15 -12.65 -1.15
CA GLU A 280 -4.62 -12.67 -1.10
C GLU A 280 -5.16 -13.39 0.14
N LEU A 281 -4.55 -14.51 0.52
CA LEU A 281 -4.86 -15.21 1.77
C LEU A 281 -4.53 -14.31 2.98
N ILE A 282 -3.38 -13.64 2.99
CA ILE A 282 -3.01 -12.68 4.03
C ILE A 282 -4.04 -11.54 4.10
N ALA A 283 -4.38 -10.93 2.96
CA ALA A 283 -5.39 -9.87 2.89
C ALA A 283 -6.74 -10.33 3.45
N SER A 284 -7.14 -11.56 3.13
CA SER A 284 -8.39 -12.18 3.61
C SER A 284 -8.36 -12.45 5.12
N ILE A 285 -7.27 -12.98 5.67
CA ILE A 285 -7.09 -13.21 7.12
C ILE A 285 -7.07 -11.88 7.89
N LEU A 286 -6.44 -10.86 7.29
CA LEU A 286 -6.48 -9.49 7.79
C LEU A 286 -7.82 -8.80 7.53
N LEU A 287 -8.80 -9.47 6.92
CA LEU A 287 -10.13 -8.94 6.62
C LEU A 287 -10.09 -7.65 5.79
N LEU A 288 -9.06 -7.44 4.96
CA LEU A 288 -8.96 -6.23 4.13
C LEU A 288 -9.98 -6.26 3.00
N ASP A 289 -10.72 -5.16 2.86
CA ASP A 289 -11.75 -5.02 1.82
C ASP A 289 -11.14 -5.30 0.43
N PRO A 290 -11.80 -6.13 -0.41
CA PRO A 290 -11.38 -6.28 -1.79
C PRO A 290 -11.61 -4.98 -2.57
N PRO A 291 -10.81 -4.71 -3.61
CA PRO A 291 -11.08 -3.60 -4.52
C PRO A 291 -12.42 -3.79 -5.23
N ASP A 292 -13.09 -2.69 -5.59
CA ASP A 292 -14.40 -2.76 -6.23
C ASP A 292 -14.28 -3.38 -7.64
N TYR A 293 -14.98 -4.49 -7.85
CA TYR A 293 -15.10 -5.12 -9.17
C TYR A 293 -16.53 -4.97 -9.70
N SER A 294 -16.64 -4.81 -11.02
CA SER A 294 -17.93 -4.63 -11.69
C SER A 294 -18.65 -5.97 -11.83
N LEU A 295 -19.51 -6.29 -10.86
CA LEU A 295 -20.38 -7.47 -10.88
C LEU A 295 -21.18 -7.59 -12.19
N ASP A 296 -21.62 -6.46 -12.74
CA ASP A 296 -22.39 -6.44 -14.00
C ASP A 296 -21.57 -6.92 -15.19
N ARG A 297 -20.29 -6.53 -15.27
CA ARG A 297 -19.37 -7.05 -16.31
C ARG A 297 -19.18 -8.56 -16.16
N PHE A 298 -19.00 -9.03 -14.93
CA PHE A 298 -18.82 -10.45 -14.66
C PHE A 298 -20.08 -11.28 -14.98
N ARG A 299 -21.26 -10.76 -14.64
CA ARG A 299 -22.56 -11.38 -14.99
C ARG A 299 -22.78 -11.45 -16.50
N LEU A 300 -22.42 -10.39 -17.24
CA LEU A 300 -22.47 -10.39 -18.70
C LEU A 300 -21.55 -11.48 -19.28
N MET A 301 -20.36 -11.65 -18.72
CA MET A 301 -19.41 -12.67 -19.12
C MET A 301 -19.97 -14.08 -18.91
N ILE A 302 -20.59 -14.37 -17.76
CA ILE A 302 -21.27 -15.66 -17.50
C ILE A 302 -22.41 -15.88 -18.49
N ARG A 303 -23.23 -14.86 -18.76
CA ARG A 303 -24.37 -14.95 -19.70
C ARG A 303 -23.93 -15.35 -21.11
N ASN A 304 -22.74 -14.93 -21.52
CA ASN A 304 -22.16 -15.24 -22.83
C ASN A 304 -21.50 -16.64 -22.89
N GLY A 305 -21.54 -17.41 -21.79
CA GLY A 305 -21.02 -18.77 -21.72
C GLY A 305 -19.49 -18.85 -21.78
N VAL A 306 -18.96 -20.07 -21.97
CA VAL A 306 -17.51 -20.35 -21.96
C VAL A 306 -16.78 -19.54 -23.04
N THR A 307 -17.36 -19.37 -24.22
CA THR A 307 -16.77 -18.55 -25.30
C THR A 307 -16.68 -17.08 -24.88
N GLY A 308 -17.72 -16.54 -24.24
CA GLY A 308 -17.71 -15.17 -23.72
C GLY A 308 -16.64 -14.96 -22.65
N ILE A 309 -16.48 -15.93 -21.74
CA ILE A 309 -15.43 -15.92 -20.72
C ILE A 309 -14.04 -15.91 -21.36
N ALA A 310 -13.77 -16.85 -22.27
CA ALA A 310 -12.45 -16.96 -22.91
C ALA A 310 -12.08 -15.71 -23.73
N VAL A 311 -13.04 -15.15 -24.50
CA VAL A 311 -12.81 -13.93 -25.29
C VAL A 311 -12.57 -12.74 -24.38
N GLN A 312 -13.34 -12.60 -23.30
CA GLN A 312 -13.17 -11.50 -22.36
C GLN A 312 -11.81 -11.57 -21.68
N MET A 313 -11.38 -12.75 -21.21
CA MET A 313 -10.08 -12.95 -20.57
C MET A 313 -8.92 -12.65 -21.52
N ALA A 314 -9.00 -13.14 -22.76
CA ALA A 314 -8.01 -12.83 -23.78
C ALA A 314 -7.96 -11.32 -24.07
N LEU A 315 -9.11 -10.66 -24.19
CA LEU A 315 -9.16 -9.23 -24.48
C LEU A 315 -8.62 -8.38 -23.32
N SER A 316 -9.01 -8.66 -22.06
CA SER A 316 -8.48 -7.97 -20.89
C SER A 316 -6.98 -8.17 -20.74
N SER A 317 -6.50 -9.41 -20.85
CA SER A 317 -5.07 -9.71 -20.77
C SER A 317 -4.28 -9.02 -21.89
N LEU A 318 -4.82 -8.93 -23.11
CA LEU A 318 -4.19 -8.21 -24.22
C LEU A 318 -4.13 -6.70 -23.97
N ILE A 319 -5.21 -6.10 -23.49
CA ILE A 319 -5.27 -4.67 -23.16
C ILE A 319 -4.28 -4.34 -22.04
N VAL A 320 -4.27 -5.13 -20.96
CA VAL A 320 -3.37 -4.92 -19.82
C VAL A 320 -1.91 -5.06 -20.26
N THR A 321 -1.57 -6.13 -21.00
CA THR A 321 -0.22 -6.31 -21.56
C THR A 321 0.17 -5.13 -22.44
N GLY A 322 -0.70 -4.75 -23.39
CA GLY A 322 -0.49 -3.61 -24.29
C GLY A 322 -0.24 -2.31 -23.53
N PHE A 323 -1.03 -2.04 -22.50
CA PHE A 323 -0.88 -0.85 -21.68
C PHE A 323 0.42 -0.86 -20.88
N VAL A 324 0.82 -1.97 -20.27
CA VAL A 324 2.10 -2.04 -19.54
C VAL A 324 3.28 -1.81 -20.47
N PHE A 325 3.32 -2.44 -21.64
CA PHE A 325 4.39 -2.25 -22.62
C PHE A 325 4.39 -0.84 -23.22
N PHE A 326 3.23 -0.23 -23.41
CA PHE A 326 3.12 1.18 -23.75
C PHE A 326 3.75 2.07 -22.68
N LEU A 327 3.44 1.83 -21.40
CA LEU A 327 4.03 2.60 -20.30
C LEU A 327 5.54 2.37 -20.15
N ILE A 328 6.05 1.15 -20.40
CA ILE A 328 7.49 0.88 -20.47
C ILE A 328 8.14 1.74 -21.55
N TRP A 329 7.55 1.74 -22.76
CA TRP A 329 8.03 2.55 -23.88
C TRP A 329 8.02 4.05 -23.56
N VAL A 330 6.93 4.56 -22.97
CA VAL A 330 6.85 5.97 -22.53
C VAL A 330 7.89 6.27 -21.45
N SER A 331 8.10 5.38 -20.47
CA SER A 331 9.10 5.59 -19.42
C SER A 331 10.52 5.67 -19.99
N GLY A 332 10.82 4.91 -21.05
CA GLY A 332 12.10 4.96 -21.75
C GLY A 332 12.39 6.32 -22.41
N LEU A 333 11.37 7.17 -22.61
CA LEU A 333 11.57 8.54 -23.09
C LEU A 333 12.12 9.48 -22.00
N PHE A 334 11.99 9.10 -20.73
CA PHE A 334 12.37 9.93 -19.58
C PHE A 334 13.57 9.40 -18.80
N THR A 335 13.77 8.08 -18.79
CA THR A 335 14.86 7.45 -18.06
C THR A 335 15.24 6.10 -18.66
N ASP A 336 16.55 5.84 -18.75
CA ASP A 336 17.10 4.53 -19.08
C ASP A 336 17.29 3.66 -17.80
N ASN A 337 17.00 4.21 -16.62
CA ASN A 337 17.17 3.49 -15.37
C ASN A 337 15.99 2.54 -15.13
N LEU A 338 16.23 1.25 -15.35
CA LEU A 338 15.23 0.19 -15.19
C LEU A 338 14.57 0.16 -13.81
N ALA A 339 15.31 0.43 -12.73
CA ALA A 339 14.74 0.47 -11.38
C ALA A 339 13.74 1.63 -11.23
N VAL A 340 14.04 2.80 -11.81
CA VAL A 340 13.12 3.94 -11.84
C VAL A 340 11.87 3.61 -12.65
N THR A 341 12.03 3.00 -13.83
CA THR A 341 10.91 2.53 -14.65
C THR A 341 10.04 1.54 -13.89
N LEU A 342 10.62 0.55 -13.22
CA LEU A 342 9.88 -0.44 -12.43
C LEU A 342 9.06 0.20 -11.31
N LEU A 343 9.68 1.10 -10.53
CA LEU A 343 8.99 1.78 -9.43
C LEU A 343 7.87 2.68 -9.95
N PHE A 344 8.09 3.39 -11.05
CA PHE A 344 7.08 4.22 -11.69
C PHE A 344 5.88 3.40 -12.16
N LEU A 345 6.12 2.34 -12.93
CA LEU A 345 5.07 1.45 -13.44
C LEU A 345 4.29 0.79 -12.31
N THR A 346 4.99 0.31 -11.28
CA THR A 346 4.38 -0.27 -10.09
C THR A 346 3.44 0.72 -9.41
N ALA A 347 3.90 1.96 -9.20
CA ALA A 347 3.09 3.01 -8.59
C ALA A 347 1.87 3.34 -9.44
N VAL A 348 2.03 3.59 -10.75
CA VAL A 348 0.93 3.94 -11.65
C VAL A 348 -0.12 2.84 -11.71
N LEU A 349 0.29 1.58 -11.91
CA LEU A 349 -0.64 0.45 -12.03
C LEU A 349 -1.36 0.15 -10.71
N THR A 350 -0.69 0.33 -9.57
CA THR A 350 -1.31 0.14 -8.25
C THR A 350 -2.30 1.27 -7.94
N LEU A 351 -1.93 2.51 -8.20
CA LEU A 351 -2.75 3.69 -7.92
C LEU A 351 -3.92 3.87 -8.91
N ALA A 352 -3.89 3.20 -10.05
CA ALA A 352 -4.99 3.17 -11.02
C ALA A 352 -6.18 2.30 -10.56
N LYS A 353 -6.02 1.47 -9.53
CA LYS A 353 -7.13 0.67 -8.98
C LYS A 353 -8.17 1.59 -8.32
N GLN A 354 -9.45 1.35 -8.60
CA GLN A 354 -10.54 2.05 -7.92
C GLN A 354 -10.83 1.39 -6.57
N THR A 355 -10.94 2.21 -5.53
CA THR A 355 -11.26 1.77 -4.16
C THR A 355 -12.09 2.84 -3.48
N THR A 356 -13.21 2.49 -2.85
CA THR A 356 -14.02 3.45 -2.06
C THR A 356 -13.74 3.38 -0.56
N SER A 357 -13.04 2.35 -0.07
CA SER A 357 -12.77 2.18 1.35
C SER A 357 -11.29 2.35 1.73
N GLY A 358 -11.07 2.82 2.96
CA GLY A 358 -9.72 2.93 3.52
C GLY A 358 -9.03 1.56 3.59
N SER A 359 -9.76 0.51 3.95
CA SER A 359 -9.20 -0.84 4.00
C SER A 359 -8.84 -1.39 2.61
N ALA A 360 -9.57 -1.04 1.56
CA ALA A 360 -9.24 -1.41 0.18
C ALA A 360 -8.00 -0.65 -0.31
N LEU A 361 -7.86 0.62 0.07
CA LEU A 361 -6.63 1.38 -0.17
C LEU A 361 -5.43 0.74 0.53
N THR A 362 -5.56 0.33 1.79
CA THR A 362 -4.53 -0.42 2.51
C THR A 362 -4.10 -1.66 1.75
N ARG A 363 -5.07 -2.43 1.23
CA ARG A 363 -4.79 -3.61 0.42
C ARG A 363 -4.02 -3.24 -0.84
N CYS A 364 -4.39 -2.17 -1.53
CA CYS A 364 -3.63 -1.66 -2.67
C CYS A 364 -2.17 -1.34 -2.31
N THR A 365 -1.94 -0.69 -1.18
CA THR A 365 -0.60 -0.26 -0.76
C THR A 365 0.27 -1.41 -0.24
N ILE A 366 -0.26 -2.28 0.63
CA ILE A 366 0.53 -3.30 1.34
C ILE A 366 0.63 -4.60 0.54
N ILE A 367 -0.43 -4.97 -0.17
CA ILE A 367 -0.56 -6.28 -0.84
C ILE A 367 -0.29 -6.12 -2.34
N TYR A 368 -0.97 -5.18 -3.00
CA TYR A 368 -0.86 -5.05 -4.45
C TYR A 368 0.39 -4.34 -4.92
N LEU A 369 0.94 -3.38 -4.17
CA LEU A 369 2.18 -2.71 -4.57
C LEU A 369 3.35 -3.71 -4.70
N PRO A 370 3.66 -4.57 -3.71
CA PRO A 370 4.76 -5.55 -3.85
C PRO A 370 4.48 -6.60 -4.92
N GLN A 371 3.23 -7.06 -5.04
CA GLN A 371 2.83 -8.01 -6.08
C GLN A 371 3.01 -7.40 -7.48
N MET A 372 2.56 -6.16 -7.67
CA MET A 372 2.69 -5.43 -8.92
C MET A 372 4.15 -5.20 -9.28
N PHE A 373 5.01 -4.92 -8.30
CA PHE A 373 6.45 -4.81 -8.52
C PHE A 373 7.04 -6.10 -9.12
N LEU A 374 6.72 -7.25 -8.52
CA LEU A 374 7.19 -8.54 -9.02
C LEU A 374 6.62 -8.82 -10.42
N MET A 375 5.33 -8.53 -10.62
CA MET A 375 4.65 -8.78 -11.88
C MET A 375 5.22 -7.94 -13.03
N VAL A 376 5.39 -6.63 -12.82
CA VAL A 376 6.03 -5.74 -13.82
C VAL A 376 7.47 -6.18 -14.09
N SER A 377 8.21 -6.59 -13.06
CA SER A 377 9.57 -7.13 -13.22
C SER A 377 9.60 -8.32 -14.16
N ALA A 378 8.71 -9.28 -13.99
CA ALA A 378 8.61 -10.39 -14.93
C ALA A 378 8.09 -9.99 -16.30
N PHE A 379 7.19 -9.01 -16.41
CA PHE A 379 6.66 -8.60 -17.70
C PHE A 379 7.78 -8.05 -18.60
N ILE A 380 8.64 -7.22 -18.02
CA ILE A 380 9.83 -6.71 -18.70
C ILE A 380 10.74 -7.85 -19.16
N LEU A 381 10.95 -8.87 -18.32
CA LEU A 381 11.82 -10.00 -18.63
C LEU A 381 11.25 -10.95 -19.69
N LEU A 382 9.97 -11.26 -19.58
CA LEU A 382 9.29 -12.25 -20.40
C LEU A 382 8.93 -11.70 -21.78
N GLY A 383 8.81 -10.39 -21.93
CA GLY A 383 8.33 -9.77 -23.15
C GLY A 383 6.81 -9.93 -23.32
N PHE A 384 6.30 -9.38 -24.43
CA PHE A 384 4.87 -9.17 -24.63
C PHE A 384 4.03 -10.47 -24.61
N TRP A 385 4.36 -11.42 -25.48
CA TRP A 385 3.52 -12.62 -25.64
C TRP A 385 3.52 -13.56 -24.45
N PRO A 386 4.66 -13.87 -23.80
CA PRO A 386 4.62 -14.72 -22.62
C PRO A 386 3.95 -14.02 -21.43
N THR A 387 4.04 -12.69 -21.34
CA THR A 387 3.25 -11.88 -20.37
C THR A 387 1.76 -11.99 -20.61
N PHE A 388 1.32 -11.87 -21.87
CA PHE A 388 -0.08 -12.02 -22.24
C PHE A 388 -0.64 -13.37 -21.79
N TRP A 389 0.05 -14.47 -22.09
CA TRP A 389 -0.39 -15.81 -21.68
C TRP A 389 -0.33 -16.00 -20.17
N LEU A 390 0.64 -15.37 -19.51
CA LEU A 390 0.74 -15.38 -18.05
C LEU A 390 -0.50 -14.75 -17.43
N LEU A 391 -0.92 -13.58 -17.91
CA LEU A 391 -2.13 -12.90 -17.46
C LEU A 391 -3.40 -13.72 -17.72
N VAL A 392 -3.54 -14.36 -18.89
CA VAL A 392 -4.68 -15.25 -19.17
C VAL A 392 -4.75 -16.37 -18.13
N ALA A 393 -3.61 -17.01 -17.83
CA ALA A 393 -3.56 -18.06 -16.82
C ALA A 393 -3.90 -17.53 -15.42
N PHE A 394 -3.48 -16.31 -15.07
CA PHE A 394 -3.87 -15.63 -13.83
C PHE A 394 -5.36 -15.41 -13.73
N GLU A 395 -5.98 -14.89 -14.80
CA GLU A 395 -7.42 -14.65 -14.83
C GLU A 395 -8.22 -15.95 -14.64
N VAL A 396 -7.75 -17.07 -15.19
CA VAL A 396 -8.35 -18.40 -14.94
C VAL A 396 -8.28 -18.79 -13.46
N VAL A 397 -7.14 -18.58 -12.80
CA VAL A 397 -7.00 -18.87 -11.36
C VAL A 397 -7.89 -17.95 -10.52
N GLN A 398 -8.06 -16.68 -10.92
CA GLN A 398 -8.88 -15.71 -10.19
C GLN A 398 -10.38 -15.82 -10.48
N PHE A 399 -10.76 -16.56 -11.53
CA PHE A 399 -12.16 -16.68 -11.95
C PHE A 399 -13.03 -17.41 -10.93
N ILE A 400 -12.51 -18.46 -10.27
CA ILE A 400 -13.32 -19.32 -9.38
C ILE A 400 -13.86 -18.55 -8.16
N PRO A 401 -13.06 -17.78 -7.40
CA PRO A 401 -13.57 -16.93 -6.32
C PRO A 401 -14.62 -15.92 -6.78
N GLN A 402 -14.39 -15.28 -7.94
CA GLN A 402 -15.32 -14.29 -8.51
C GLN A 402 -16.65 -14.95 -8.91
N LEU A 403 -16.60 -16.16 -9.44
CA LEU A 403 -17.79 -16.95 -9.77
C LEU A 403 -18.60 -17.26 -8.52
N ALA A 404 -17.94 -17.73 -7.47
CA ALA A 404 -18.61 -18.03 -6.21
C ALA A 404 -19.28 -16.78 -5.61
N GLU A 405 -18.60 -15.63 -5.69
CA GLU A 405 -19.14 -14.35 -5.25
C GLU A 405 -20.38 -13.91 -6.02
N ALA A 406 -20.33 -14.04 -7.35
CA ALA A 406 -21.47 -13.69 -8.20
C ALA A 406 -22.69 -14.57 -7.94
N VAL A 407 -22.49 -15.85 -7.62
CA VAL A 407 -23.58 -16.78 -7.26
C VAL A 407 -24.17 -16.44 -5.89
N LEU A 408 -23.34 -16.25 -4.86
CA LEU A 408 -23.79 -15.94 -3.51
C LEU A 408 -24.52 -14.59 -3.39
N THR A 409 -24.25 -13.66 -4.31
CA THR A 409 -24.92 -12.35 -4.36
C THR A 409 -26.22 -12.35 -5.15
N GLN A 410 -26.60 -13.45 -5.82
CA GLN A 410 -27.92 -13.58 -6.48
C GLN A 410 -29.02 -14.08 -5.54
N GLU A 411 -28.66 -14.69 -4.41
CA GLU A 411 -29.63 -15.27 -3.46
C GLU A 411 -30.14 -14.28 -2.40
N ASN A 412 -29.83 -12.98 -2.52
CA ASN A 412 -30.36 -11.88 -1.69
C ASN A 412 -30.81 -10.72 -2.57
#